data_AF-A0AA87FGC2-F1
#
_entry.id   AF-A0AA87FGC2-F1
#
_cell.length_a   1.000
_cell.length_b   1.000
_cell.length_c   1.000
_cell.angle_alpha   90.00
_cell.angle_beta   90.00
_cell.angle_gamma   90.00
#
_symmetry.space_group_name_H-M   'P 1'
#
loop_
_entity.id
_entity.type
_entity.pdbx_description
1 polymer ?
#
loop_
_entity_poly.entity_id
_entity_poly.type
_entity_poly.pdbx_seq_one_letter_code
_entity_poly.pdbx_strand_id
1 'polypeptide(L)'
;MTAKEKYKELYIKHVIKEKSSTTEEMDELFSIVLEEFDDDSEKMSEFIQSIVAENTESQPSELDLLRQENEELKQRQEMAEEALLTLSDMYFSR
;
A
#
# COMPACT_ATOMS: atom_id res chain seq x y z
N MET A 1 -11.28 12.82 23.16
CA MET A 1 -11.18 12.50 21.74
C MET A 1 -11.71 13.69 20.97
N THR A 2 -10.88 14.29 20.14
CA THR A 2 -11.21 15.45 19.30
C THR A 2 -12.00 15.02 18.06
N ALA A 3 -12.65 15.96 17.37
CA ALA A 3 -13.35 15.68 16.12
C ALA A 3 -12.39 15.11 15.06
N LYS A 4 -11.16 15.64 14.99
CA LYS A 4 -10.08 15.13 14.13
C LYS A 4 -9.69 13.69 14.44
N GLU A 5 -9.48 13.35 15.72
CA GLU A 5 -9.15 11.98 16.14
C GLU A 5 -10.27 11.01 15.78
N LYS A 6 -11.51 11.39 16.04
CA LYS A 6 -12.68 10.54 15.75
C LYS A 6 -12.92 10.37 14.24
N TYR A 7 -12.77 11.44 13.46
CA TYR A 7 -12.83 11.39 11.99
C TYR A 7 -11.76 10.44 11.43
N LYS A 8 -10.50 10.57 11.90
CA LYS A 8 -9.40 9.69 11.50
C LYS A 8 -9.72 8.22 11.78
N GLU A 9 -10.23 7.92 12.97
CA GLU A 9 -10.56 6.54 13.37
C GLU A 9 -11.64 5.93 12.45
N LEU A 10 -12.71 6.67 12.19
CA LEU A 10 -13.79 6.24 11.29
C LEU A 10 -13.33 6.13 9.84
N TYR A 11 -12.51 7.07 9.37
CA TYR A 11 -11.96 7.05 8.01
C TYR A 11 -11.07 5.82 7.78
N ILE A 12 -10.18 5.50 8.73
CA ILE A 12 -9.35 4.29 8.65
C ILE A 12 -10.21 3.04 8.65
N LYS A 13 -11.24 2.98 9.50
CA LYS A 13 -12.12 1.81 9.60
C LYS A 13 -12.95 1.61 8.34
N HIS A 14 -13.71 2.62 7.92
CA HIS A 14 -14.71 2.47 6.86
C HIS A 14 -14.12 2.63 5.46
N VAL A 15 -13.25 3.61 5.24
CA VAL A 15 -12.73 3.92 3.90
C VAL A 15 -11.50 3.07 3.58
N ILE A 16 -10.54 2.97 4.50
CA ILE A 16 -9.28 2.26 4.24
C ILE A 16 -9.42 0.75 4.42
N LYS A 17 -9.91 0.29 5.58
CA LYS A 17 -9.99 -1.15 5.89
C LYS A 17 -11.18 -1.84 5.25
N GLU A 18 -12.37 -1.28 5.40
CA GLU A 18 -13.61 -1.88 4.87
C GLU A 18 -13.85 -1.57 3.39
N LYS A 19 -13.09 -0.63 2.80
CA LYS A 19 -13.25 -0.15 1.42
C LYS A 19 -14.70 0.27 1.10
N SER A 20 -15.37 0.83 2.10
CA SER A 20 -16.75 1.31 2.04
C SER A 20 -16.79 2.83 1.86
N SER A 21 -17.98 3.36 1.59
CA SER A 21 -18.25 4.80 1.54
C SER A 21 -18.16 5.44 2.94
N THR A 22 -18.04 6.77 2.95
CA THR A 22 -18.19 7.57 4.17
C THR A 22 -19.59 7.42 4.77
N THR A 23 -19.69 7.55 6.09
CA THR A 23 -20.96 7.49 6.82
C THR A 23 -21.47 8.89 7.15
N GLU A 24 -22.76 9.04 7.49
CA GLU A 24 -23.34 10.33 7.90
C GLU A 24 -22.57 10.97 9.08
N GLU A 25 -22.13 10.16 10.04
CA GLU A 25 -21.29 10.62 11.16
C GLU A 25 -19.95 11.19 10.69
N MET A 26 -19.36 10.62 9.63
CA MET A 26 -18.13 11.15 9.05
C MET A 26 -18.36 12.46 8.31
N ASP A 27 -19.52 12.65 7.68
CA ASP A 27 -19.85 13.89 6.97
C ASP A 27 -20.09 15.05 7.96
N GLU A 28 -20.72 14.78 9.11
CA GLU A 28 -20.84 15.73 10.22
C GLU A 28 -19.46 16.10 10.79
N LEU A 29 -18.63 15.09 11.06
CA LEU A 29 -17.27 15.30 11.55
C LEU A 29 -16.39 16.04 10.52
N PHE A 30 -16.58 15.79 9.23
CA PHE A 30 -15.87 16.50 8.16
C PHE A 30 -16.12 18.00 8.26
N SER A 31 -17.39 18.40 8.44
CA SER A 31 -17.77 19.81 8.55
C SER A 31 -17.15 20.47 9.78
N ILE A 32 -17.15 19.79 10.93
CA ILE A 32 -16.53 20.29 12.17
C ILE A 32 -15.01 20.45 12.01
N VAL A 33 -14.35 19.45 11.41
CA VAL A 33 -12.90 19.48 11.19
C VAL A 33 -12.52 20.55 10.17
N LEU A 34 -13.34 20.76 9.14
CA LEU A 34 -13.15 21.82 8.16
C LEU A 34 -13.28 23.20 8.80
N GLU A 35 -14.25 23.41 9.69
CA GLU A 35 -14.40 24.65 10.45
C GLU A 35 -13.17 24.91 11.35
N GLU A 36 -12.59 23.86 11.97
CA GLU A 36 -11.32 23.97 12.70
C GLU A 36 -10.12 24.36 11.82
N PHE A 37 -10.23 24.23 10.50
CA PHE A 37 -9.22 24.66 9.53
C PHE A 37 -9.53 26.04 8.92
N ASP A 38 -10.47 26.80 9.48
CA ASP A 38 -10.96 28.08 8.95
C ASP A 38 -11.63 27.92 7.57
N ASP A 39 -12.39 26.84 7.38
CA ASP A 39 -13.02 26.44 6.11
C ASP A 39 -12.03 26.26 4.94
N ASP A 40 -10.76 26.01 5.28
CA ASP A 40 -9.69 25.80 4.32
C ASP A 40 -9.71 24.36 3.77
N SER A 41 -10.23 24.23 2.55
CA SER A 41 -10.30 22.95 1.85
C SER A 41 -8.93 22.34 1.54
N GLU A 42 -7.87 23.13 1.41
CA GLU A 42 -6.52 22.61 1.15
C GLU A 42 -5.99 21.89 2.40
N LYS A 43 -6.08 22.52 3.58
CA LYS A 43 -5.70 21.89 4.85
C LYS A 43 -6.50 20.63 5.15
N MET A 44 -7.80 20.64 4.85
CA MET A 44 -8.63 19.46 5.01
C MET A 44 -8.21 18.32 4.06
N SER A 45 -7.84 18.66 2.82
CA SER A 45 -7.30 17.69 1.86
C SER A 45 -5.97 17.12 2.35
N GLU A 46 -5.05 17.96 2.83
CA GLU A 46 -3.76 17.54 3.40
C GLU A 46 -3.95 16.58 4.58
N PHE A 47 -4.91 16.87 5.47
CA PHE A 47 -5.24 15.99 6.59
C PHE A 47 -5.74 14.61 6.14
N ILE A 48 -6.64 14.56 5.14
CA ILE A 48 -7.10 13.28 4.59
C ILE A 48 -5.96 12.52 3.92
N GLN A 49 -5.12 13.21 3.13
CA GLN A 49 -3.96 12.60 2.49
C GLN A 49 -2.97 12.04 3.50
N SER A 50 -2.75 12.72 4.63
CA SER A 50 -1.87 12.20 5.68
C SER A 50 -2.43 10.93 6.31
N ILE A 51 -3.76 10.85 6.52
CA ILE A 51 -4.42 9.62 6.99
C ILE A 51 -4.21 8.48 6.01
N VAL A 52 -4.43 8.72 4.71
CA VAL A 52 -4.26 7.70 3.66
C VAL A 52 -2.80 7.25 3.61
N ALA A 53 -1.84 8.17 3.51
CA ALA A 53 -0.41 7.86 3.41
C ALA A 53 0.11 7.05 4.61
N GLU A 54 -0.37 7.33 5.82
CA GLU A 54 0.02 6.59 7.03
C GLU A 54 -0.60 5.18 7.12
N ASN A 55 -1.72 4.93 6.45
CA ASN A 55 -2.55 3.73 6.68
C ASN A 55 -2.77 2.88 5.42
N THR A 56 -2.24 3.28 4.27
CA THR A 56 -2.15 2.43 3.08
C THR A 56 -0.72 1.98 2.88
N GLU A 57 -0.51 0.67 2.75
CA GLU A 57 0.76 0.13 2.28
C GLU A 57 1.05 0.73 0.90
N SER A 58 2.22 1.34 0.74
CA SER A 58 2.66 1.83 -0.57
C SER A 58 2.66 0.62 -1.52
N GLN A 59 1.74 0.62 -2.49
CA GLN A 59 1.75 -0.43 -3.48
C GLN A 59 3.12 -0.39 -4.17
N PRO A 60 3.83 -1.54 -4.29
CA PRO A 60 5.09 -1.57 -5.00
C PRO A 60 4.85 -1.01 -6.40
N SER A 61 5.72 -0.09 -6.82
CA SER A 61 5.59 0.50 -8.14
C SER A 61 5.74 -0.57 -9.21
N GLU A 62 5.27 -0.30 -10.43
CA GLU A 62 5.49 -1.20 -11.57
C GLU A 62 6.99 -1.56 -11.74
N LEU A 63 7.87 -0.61 -11.42
CA LEU A 63 9.32 -0.82 -11.44
C LEU A 63 9.80 -1.76 -10.34
N ASP A 64 9.20 -1.70 -9.14
CA ASP A 64 9.52 -2.62 -8.05
C ASP A 64 9.04 -4.05 -8.37
N LEU A 65 7.85 -4.17 -8.97
CA LEU A 65 7.33 -5.45 -9.46
C LEU A 65 8.23 -6.05 -10.55
N LEU A 66 8.67 -5.24 -11.52
CA LEU A 66 9.58 -5.68 -12.59
C LEU A 66 10.97 -6.08 -12.06
N ARG A 67 11.45 -5.43 -10.99
CA ARG A 67 12.69 -5.83 -10.33
C ARG A 67 12.54 -7.18 -9.63
N GLN A 68 11.45 -7.37 -8.90
CA GLN A 68 11.14 -8.64 -8.26
C GLN A 68 11.03 -9.77 -9.29
N GLU A 69 10.30 -9.56 -10.39
CA GLU A 69 10.16 -10.55 -11.46
C GLU A 69 11.51 -10.91 -12.10
N ASN A 70 12.38 -9.91 -12.33
CA ASN A 70 13.73 -10.16 -12.86
C ASN A 70 14.60 -10.98 -11.89
N GLU A 71 14.51 -10.73 -10.59
CA GLU A 71 15.25 -11.51 -9.59
C GLU A 71 14.76 -12.96 -9.53
N GLU A 72 13.45 -13.19 -9.58
CA GLU A 72 12.88 -14.54 -9.65
C GLU A 72 13.30 -15.28 -10.93
N LEU A 73 13.30 -14.60 -12.08
CA LEU A 73 13.76 -15.18 -13.35
C LEU A 73 15.23 -15.56 -13.30
N LYS A 74 16.09 -14.71 -12.73
CA LYS A 74 17.52 -15.02 -12.53
C LYS A 74 17.71 -16.23 -11.64
N GLN A 75 17.03 -16.31 -10.51
CA GLN A 75 17.12 -17.48 -9.63
C GLN A 75 16.67 -18.76 -10.33
N ARG A 76 15.58 -18.71 -11.10
CA ARG A 76 15.13 -19.87 -11.88
C ARG A 76 16.14 -20.29 -12.93
N GLN A 77 16.79 -19.33 -13.59
CA GLN A 77 17.82 -19.61 -14.57
C GLN A 77 19.05 -20.24 -13.92
N GLU A 78 19.54 -19.71 -12.81
CA GLU A 78 20.68 -20.25 -12.07
C GLU A 78 20.43 -21.70 -11.63
N MET A 79 19.24 -22.00 -11.09
CA MET A 79 18.87 -23.37 -10.72
C MET A 79 18.82 -24.31 -11.94
N ALA A 80 18.33 -23.83 -13.08
CA ALA A 80 18.27 -24.61 -14.31
C ALA A 80 19.67 -24.91 -14.86
N GLU A 81 20.56 -23.92 -14.84
CA GLU A 81 21.97 -24.06 -15.24
C GLU A 81 22.70 -25.04 -14.32
N GLU A 82 22.52 -24.95 -13.00
CA GLU A 82 23.10 -25.88 -12.04
C GLU A 82 22.60 -27.33 -12.24
N ALA A 83 21.31 -27.51 -12.49
CA ALA A 83 20.74 -28.81 -12.80
C ALA A 83 21.33 -29.40 -14.09
N LEU A 84 21.51 -28.58 -15.13
CA LEU A 84 22.13 -29.00 -16.39
C LEU A 84 23.60 -29.40 -16.21
N LEU A 85 24.37 -28.60 -15.47
CA LEU A 85 25.76 -28.94 -15.13
C LEU A 85 25.85 -30.27 -14.38
N THR A 86 24.98 -30.45 -13.39
CA THR A 86 24.91 -31.70 -12.60
C THR A 86 24.58 -32.91 -13.49
N LEU A 87 23.63 -32.77 -14.41
CA LEU A 87 23.29 -33.83 -15.38
C LEU A 87 24.45 -34.13 -16.34
N SER A 88 25.14 -33.09 -16.82
CA SER A 88 26.32 -33.22 -17.67
C SER A 88 27.42 -34.01 -16.95
N ASP A 89 27.74 -33.65 -15.71
CA ASP A 89 28.75 -34.34 -14.91
C ASP A 89 28.40 -35.81 -14.70
N MET A 90 27.14 -36.13 -14.41
CA MET A 90 26.69 -37.53 -14.28
C MET A 90 26.82 -38.32 -15.59
N TYR A 91 26.58 -37.68 -16.74
CA TYR A 91 26.65 -38.32 -18.05
C TYR A 91 28.10 -38.56 -18.50
N PHE A 92 29.00 -37.60 -18.26
CA PHE A 92 30.41 -37.68 -18.66
C PHE A 92 31.33 -38.36 -17.63
N SER A 93 30.84 -38.68 -16.42
CA SER A 93 31.57 -39.46 -15.41
C SER A 93 31.38 -40.98 -15.53
N ARG A 94 30.77 -41.46 -16.62
CA ARG A 94 30.70 -42.88 -17.02
C ARG A 94 31.74 -43.20 -18.09
#